data_AF-A0A1Q3RZ58-F1
#
_entry.id   AF-A0A1Q3RZ58-F1
#
_cell.length_a   1.000
_cell.length_b   1.000
_cell.length_c   1.000
_cell.angle_alpha   90.00
_cell.angle_beta   90.00
_cell.angle_gamma   90.00
#
_symmetry.space_group_name_H-M   'P 1'
#
loop_
_entity.id
_entity.type
_entity.pdbx_description
1 polymer ?
#
loop_
_entity_poly.entity_id
_entity_poly.type
_entity_poly.pdbx_seq_one_letter_code
_entity_poly.pdbx_strand_id
1 'polypeptide(L)'
;MQQIEQLYYNDFGVAFFWIKEEKVLRHKVQLVFKETGFYLTPEEMQEFSELIDLSCEKACCSECEMRGRCHKFLLKTPFEAIELAVTEKEVYQIKDLVQGTLFQLNLNKYLRELCKN
;
A
#
# COMPACT_ATOMS: atom_id res chain seq x y z
N MET A 1 14.16 4.75 21.81
CA MET A 1 12.88 4.99 21.10
C MET A 1 13.15 4.75 19.63
N GLN A 2 12.49 3.80 18.98
CA GLN A 2 12.61 3.63 17.54
C GLN A 2 11.92 4.82 16.88
N GLN A 3 12.65 5.60 16.08
CA GLN A 3 12.08 6.73 15.35
C GLN A 3 11.52 6.22 14.02
N ILE A 4 10.45 6.86 13.54
CA ILE A 4 9.83 6.57 12.25
C ILE A 4 9.94 7.80 11.35
N GLU A 5 10.25 7.59 10.08
CA GLU A 5 10.15 8.62 9.04
C GLU A 5 8.85 8.35 8.27
N GLN A 6 7.82 9.15 8.56
CA GLN A 6 6.53 9.02 7.91
C GLN A 6 6.60 9.47 6.44
N LEU A 7 6.08 8.63 5.54
CA LEU A 7 6.05 8.91 4.11
C LEU A 7 4.69 9.44 3.67
N TYR A 8 3.64 8.72 4.02
CA TYR A 8 2.28 9.03 3.61
C TYR A 8 1.30 8.46 4.63
N TYR A 9 0.14 9.09 4.75
CA TYR A 9 -0.96 8.59 5.56
C TYR A 9 -2.28 9.03 4.96
N ASN A 10 -3.32 8.26 5.23
CA ASN A 10 -4.69 8.65 4.99
C ASN A 10 -5.54 8.20 6.19
N ASP A 11 -6.87 8.35 6.10
CA ASP A 11 -7.78 7.98 7.19
C ASP A 11 -7.78 6.49 7.52
N PHE A 12 -7.18 5.65 6.66
CA PHE A 12 -7.20 4.20 6.76
C PHE A 12 -5.88 3.60 7.24
N GLY A 13 -4.76 4.29 7.01
CA GLY A 13 -3.44 3.76 7.36
C GLY A 13 -2.31 4.76 7.20
N VAL A 14 -1.10 4.26 7.48
CA VAL A 14 0.15 5.02 7.44
C VAL A 14 1.26 4.19 6.82
N ALA A 15 2.11 4.85 6.04
CA ALA A 15 3.33 4.30 5.50
C ALA A 15 4.54 5.05 6.07
N PHE A 16 5.55 4.32 6.51
CA PHE A 16 6.75 4.91 7.08
C PHE A 16 8.00 4.03 6.90
N PHE A 17 9.16 4.65 7.05
CA PHE A 17 10.44 3.97 7.20
C PHE A 17 10.84 3.87 8.66
N TRP A 18 11.51 2.77 9.01
CA TRP A 18 12.16 2.65 10.31
C TRP A 18 13.48 3.40 10.33
N ILE A 19 13.77 4.10 11.43
CA ILE A 19 15.07 4.70 11.71
C ILE A 19 15.79 3.82 12.73
N LYS A 20 16.95 3.29 12.33
CA LYS A 20 17.82 2.50 13.20
C LYS A 20 19.21 3.12 13.19
N GLU A 21 19.78 3.36 14.37
CA GLU A 21 21.13 3.93 14.52
C GLU A 21 21.31 5.23 13.70
N GLU A 22 20.32 6.13 13.77
CA GLU A 22 20.28 7.41 13.05
C GLU A 22 20.28 7.30 11.50
N LYS A 23 20.08 6.09 10.97
CA LYS A 23 19.93 5.84 9.53
C LYS A 23 18.51 5.39 9.21
N VAL A 24 17.94 6.02 8.19
CA VAL A 24 16.65 5.65 7.64
C VAL A 24 16.81 4.37 6.82
N LEU A 25 16.11 3.30 7.22
CA LEU A 25 16.10 2.02 6.52
C LEU A 25 15.20 2.10 5.28
N ARG A 26 15.73 2.71 4.21
CA ARG A 26 15.00 2.97 2.96
C ARG A 26 14.80 1.75 2.07
N HIS A 27 15.25 0.58 2.51
CA HIS A 27 15.18 -0.66 1.73
C HIS A 27 13.78 -1.29 1.75
N LYS A 28 13.00 -1.02 2.80
CA LYS A 28 11.65 -1.55 2.98
C LYS A 28 10.78 -0.51 3.65
N VAL A 29 9.56 -0.38 3.16
CA VAL A 29 8.52 0.47 3.73
C VAL A 29 7.64 -0.39 4.63
N GLN A 30 7.37 0.11 5.83
CA GLN A 30 6.32 -0.44 6.67
C GLN A 30 5.00 0.26 6.30
N LEU A 31 4.08 -0.51 5.74
CA LEU A 31 2.71 -0.10 5.47
C LEU A 31 1.82 -0.65 6.59
N VAL A 32 1.07 0.20 7.29
CA VAL A 32 0.18 -0.21 8.37
C VAL A 32 -1.22 0.30 8.06
N PHE A 33 -2.19 -0.60 8.06
CA PHE A 33 -3.60 -0.23 7.90
C PHE A 33 -4.49 -1.22 8.64
N LYS A 34 -5.63 -0.74 9.15
CA LYS A 34 -6.47 -1.46 10.13
C LYS A 34 -5.64 -1.94 11.34
N GLU A 35 -5.33 -3.23 11.38
CA GLU A 35 -4.59 -3.92 12.44
C GLU A 35 -3.44 -4.75 11.84
N THR A 36 -3.13 -4.55 10.55
CA THR A 36 -2.13 -5.32 9.81
C THR A 36 -0.98 -4.41 9.40
N GLY A 37 0.24 -4.91 9.55
CA GLY A 37 1.45 -4.26 9.06
C GLY A 37 2.14 -5.12 8.01
N PHE A 38 2.36 -4.57 6.82
CA PHE A 38 3.17 -5.17 5.77
C PHE A 38 4.53 -4.51 5.69
N TYR A 39 5.56 -5.34 5.49
CA TYR A 39 6.93 -4.89 5.33
C TYR A 39 7.39 -5.18 3.91
N LEU A 40 7.23 -4.18 3.04
CA LEU A 40 7.32 -4.32 1.59
C LEU A 40 8.57 -3.64 1.04
N THR A 41 9.24 -4.26 0.08
CA THR A 41 10.21 -3.55 -0.77
C THR A 41 9.48 -2.62 -1.74
N PRO A 42 10.17 -1.66 -2.39
CA PRO A 42 9.57 -0.84 -3.43
C PRO A 42 8.95 -1.67 -4.58
N GLU A 43 9.58 -2.79 -4.93
CA GLU A 43 9.09 -3.72 -5.96
C GLU A 43 7.81 -4.43 -5.50
N GLU A 44 7.80 -4.98 -4.29
CA GLU A 44 6.60 -5.61 -3.70
C GLU A 44 5.46 -4.60 -3.52
N MET A 45 5.77 -3.31 -3.28
CA MET A 45 4.77 -2.25 -3.21
C MET A 45 4.15 -1.93 -4.59
N GLN A 46 4.96 -1.95 -5.64
CA GLN A 46 4.48 -1.78 -7.00
C GLN A 46 3.61 -2.96 -7.43
N GLU A 47 4.05 -4.19 -7.15
CA GLU A 47 3.23 -5.40 -7.33
C GLU A 47 1.91 -5.30 -6.56
N PHE A 48 1.96 -4.84 -5.31
CA PHE A 48 0.73 -4.68 -4.53
C PHE A 48 -0.24 -3.68 -5.17
N SER A 49 0.26 -2.57 -5.72
CA SER A 49 -0.58 -1.61 -6.47
C SER A 49 -1.26 -2.28 -7.68
N GLU A 50 -0.52 -3.07 -8.45
CA GLU A 50 -1.06 -3.79 -9.62
C GLU A 50 -2.11 -4.83 -9.21
N LEU A 51 -1.85 -5.58 -8.12
CA LEU A 51 -2.81 -6.54 -7.57
C LEU A 51 -4.10 -5.87 -7.09
N ILE A 52 -4.00 -4.68 -6.49
CA ILE A 52 -5.16 -3.88 -6.08
C ILE A 52 -5.96 -3.46 -7.31
N ASP A 53 -5.31 -2.96 -8.36
CA ASP A 53 -5.99 -2.52 -9.59
C ASP A 53 -6.71 -3.69 -10.27
N LEU A 54 -6.04 -4.83 -10.43
CA LEU A 54 -6.65 -6.05 -10.97
C LEU A 54 -7.83 -6.55 -10.12
N SER A 55 -7.75 -6.38 -8.79
CA SER A 55 -8.83 -6.76 -7.87
C SER A 55 -10.01 -5.79 -7.97
N CYS A 56 -9.77 -4.48 -8.13
CA CYS A 56 -10.80 -3.47 -8.35
C CYS A 56 -11.56 -3.72 -9.65
N GLU A 57 -10.85 -4.03 -10.75
CA GLU A 57 -11.47 -4.34 -12.04
C GLU A 57 -12.38 -5.57 -11.97
N LYS A 58 -11.93 -6.61 -11.24
CA LYS A 58 -12.71 -7.84 -11.03
C LYS A 58 -13.89 -7.66 -10.07
N ALA A 59 -13.78 -6.76 -9.09
CA ALA A 59 -14.85 -6.47 -8.13
C ALA A 59 -16.09 -5.84 -8.80
N CYS A 60 -15.89 -5.13 -9.92
CA CYS A 60 -16.96 -4.62 -10.78
C CYS A 60 -17.63 -5.72 -11.63
N CYS A 61 -18.08 -6.82 -11.01
CA CYS A 61 -18.78 -7.88 -11.72
C CYS A 61 -20.12 -7.39 -12.29
N SER A 62 -20.13 -7.12 -13.59
CA SER A 62 -21.32 -6.85 -14.39
C SER A 62 -22.37 -7.97 -14.28
N GLU A 63 -21.96 -9.21 -14.02
CA GLU A 63 -22.82 -10.40 -14.04
C GLU A 63 -23.16 -10.99 -12.67
N CYS A 64 -22.82 -10.32 -11.57
CA CYS A 64 -23.15 -10.86 -10.25
C CYS A 64 -24.64 -10.62 -9.93
N GLU A 65 -25.43 -11.70 -9.84
CA GLU A 65 -26.85 -11.66 -9.40
C GLU A 65 -27.02 -11.05 -7.99
N MET A 66 -25.92 -10.89 -7.25
CA MET A 66 -25.85 -10.33 -5.90
C MET A 66 -25.19 -8.94 -5.86
N ARG A 67 -25.36 -8.11 -6.91
CA ARG A 67 -24.88 -6.71 -7.03
C ARG A 67 -25.15 -5.81 -5.81
N GLY A 68 -26.07 -6.18 -4.92
CA GLY A 68 -26.37 -5.43 -3.68
C GLY A 68 -25.93 -6.09 -2.36
N ARG A 69 -25.35 -7.30 -2.38
CA ARG A 69 -25.00 -8.06 -1.15
C ARG A 69 -23.53 -8.42 -1.03
N CYS A 70 -22.74 -8.33 -2.10
CA CYS A 70 -21.31 -8.66 -2.06
C CYS A 70 -20.53 -7.50 -1.43
N HIS A 71 -20.58 -7.40 -0.09
CA HIS A 71 -19.93 -6.30 0.64
C HIS A 71 -18.43 -6.52 0.85
N LYS A 72 -17.92 -7.74 0.64
CA LYS A 72 -16.51 -8.09 0.89
C LYS A 72 -15.98 -8.97 -0.24
N PHE A 73 -14.77 -8.67 -0.70
CA PHE A 73 -14.02 -9.50 -1.64
C PHE A 73 -12.60 -9.74 -1.13
N LEU A 74 -11.93 -10.73 -1.71
CA LEU A 74 -10.58 -11.10 -1.37
C LEU A 74 -9.59 -10.30 -2.22
N LEU A 75 -8.84 -9.42 -1.57
CA LEU A 75 -7.72 -8.70 -2.14
C LEU A 75 -6.46 -9.55 -2.00
N LYS A 76 -5.80 -9.78 -3.14
CA LYS A 76 -4.48 -10.42 -3.15
C LYS A 76 -3.42 -9.45 -2.64
N THR A 77 -2.49 -9.97 -1.86
CA THR A 77 -1.32 -9.24 -1.39
C THR A 77 -0.07 -9.77 -2.12
N PRO A 78 1.06 -9.04 -2.12
CA PRO A 78 2.32 -9.54 -2.68
C PRO A 78 2.87 -10.78 -1.94
N PHE A 79 2.26 -11.17 -0.81
CA PHE A 79 2.55 -12.43 -0.15
C PHE A 79 1.55 -13.50 -0.60
N GLU A 80 2.02 -14.51 -1.34
CA GLU A 80 1.17 -15.59 -1.89
C GLU A 80 0.29 -16.28 -0.84
N ALA A 81 0.74 -16.34 0.41
CA ALA A 81 0.04 -16.98 1.52
C ALA A 81 -0.97 -16.07 2.24
N ILE A 82 -1.11 -14.79 1.85
CA ILE A 82 -1.95 -13.82 2.54
C ILE A 82 -2.92 -13.17 1.56
N GLU A 83 -4.21 -13.39 1.81
CA GLU A 83 -5.31 -12.67 1.16
C GLU A 83 -6.11 -11.90 2.21
N LEU A 84 -6.60 -10.71 1.85
CA LEU A 84 -7.33 -9.84 2.75
C LEU A 84 -8.80 -9.76 2.33
N ALA A 85 -9.70 -10.04 3.27
CA ALA A 85 -11.12 -9.77 3.06
C ALA A 85 -11.43 -8.28 3.31
N VAL A 86 -11.82 -7.58 2.26
CA VAL A 86 -11.96 -6.12 2.24
C VAL A 86 -13.25 -5.70 1.55
N THR A 87 -13.83 -4.60 2.02
CA THR A 87 -14.96 -3.96 1.33
C THR A 87 -14.50 -3.06 0.19
N GLU A 88 -15.40 -2.71 -0.71
CA GLU A 88 -15.13 -1.76 -1.81
C GLU A 88 -14.48 -0.46 -1.31
N LYS A 89 -15.07 0.15 -0.26
CA LYS A 89 -14.53 1.39 0.33
C LYS A 89 -13.11 1.20 0.87
N GLU A 90 -12.87 0.07 1.53
CA GLU A 90 -11.56 -0.24 2.11
C GLU A 90 -10.51 -0.44 1.01
N VAL A 91 -10.87 -1.05 -0.11
CA VAL A 91 -9.93 -1.22 -1.22
C VAL A 91 -9.53 0.10 -1.85
N TYR A 92 -10.46 1.04 -2.02
CA TYR A 92 -10.09 2.38 -2.49
C TYR A 92 -9.18 3.11 -1.51
N GLN A 93 -9.37 2.94 -0.21
CA GLN A 93 -8.50 3.52 0.80
C GLN A 93 -7.12 2.86 0.85
N ILE A 94 -7.04 1.54 0.65
CA ILE A 94 -5.76 0.81 0.52
C ILE A 94 -5.05 1.27 -0.75
N LYS A 95 -5.78 1.39 -1.86
CA LYS A 95 -5.25 1.88 -3.14
C LYS A 95 -4.62 3.26 -2.99
N ASP A 96 -5.35 4.20 -2.40
CA ASP A 96 -4.87 5.55 -2.12
C ASP A 96 -3.61 5.54 -1.23
N LEU A 97 -3.60 4.72 -0.17
CA LEU A 97 -2.43 4.59 0.70
C LEU A 97 -1.19 4.07 -0.05
N VAL A 98 -1.35 3.02 -0.85
CA VAL A 98 -0.25 2.41 -1.63
C VAL A 98 0.24 3.37 -2.70
N GLN A 99 -0.66 3.98 -3.46
CA GLN A 99 -0.31 4.92 -4.54
C GLN A 99 0.33 6.20 -3.99
N GLY A 100 -0.21 6.78 -2.91
CA GLY A 100 0.36 7.94 -2.24
C GLY A 100 1.77 7.66 -1.71
N THR A 101 2.00 6.44 -1.21
CA THR A 101 3.33 6.01 -0.76
C THR A 101 4.30 5.86 -1.93
N LEU A 102 3.91 5.17 -3.02
CA LEU A 102 4.72 5.04 -4.22
C LEU A 102 5.08 6.41 -4.82
N PHE A 103 4.12 7.33 -4.84
CA PHE A 103 4.35 8.71 -5.30
C PHE A 103 5.44 9.40 -4.46
N GLN A 104 5.37 9.30 -3.13
CA GLN A 104 6.38 9.91 -2.26
C GLN A 104 7.76 9.25 -2.39
N LEU A 105 7.82 7.94 -2.59
CA LEU A 105 9.08 7.24 -2.87
C LEU A 105 9.72 7.76 -4.16
N ASN A 106 8.93 7.86 -5.22
CA ASN A 106 9.38 8.33 -6.53
C ASN A 106 9.80 9.80 -6.49
N LEU A 107 9.04 10.66 -5.80
CA LEU A 107 9.39 12.07 -5.62
C LEU A 107 10.71 12.23 -4.86
N ASN A 108 10.87 11.49 -3.76
CA ASN A 108 12.11 11.52 -2.97
C ASN A 108 13.32 11.01 -3.77
N LYS A 109 13.14 9.99 -4.61
CA LYS A 109 14.18 9.52 -5.52
C LYS A 109 14.56 10.60 -6.52
N TYR A 110 13.57 11.21 -7.17
CA TYR A 110 13.78 12.28 -8.15
C TYR A 110 14.50 13.50 -7.55
N LEU A 111 14.06 13.99 -6.40
CA LEU A 111 14.71 15.12 -5.72
C LEU A 111 16.17 14.83 -5.37
N ARG A 112 16.50 13.61 -4.93
CA ARG A 112 17.89 13.23 -4.66
C ARG A 112 18.75 13.14 -5.90
N GLU A 113 18.16 12.78 -7.04
CA GLU A 113 18.88 12.77 -8.31
C GLU A 113 19.17 14.20 -8.79
N LEU A 114 18.24 15.14 -8.58
CA LEU A 114 18.45 16.55 -8.90
C LEU A 114 19.49 17.24 -8.00
N CYS A 115 19.48 16.95 -6.69
CA CYS A 115 20.40 17.56 -5.72
C CYS A 115 21.82 16.96 -5.71
N LYS A 116 22.15 16.08 -6.66
CA LYS A 116 23.51 15.54 -6.86
C LYS A 116 24.39 16.42 -7.76
N ASN A 117 23.85 17.52 -8.28
CA ASN A 117 24.58 18.58 -8.98
C ASN A 117 25.01 19.69 -8.02
#